data_AF-A0A7X1NXE9-F1
#
_entry.id   AF-A0A7X1NXE9-F1
#
_cell.length_a   1.000
_cell.length_b   1.000
_cell.length_c   1.000
_cell.angle_alpha   90.00
_cell.angle_beta   90.00
_cell.angle_gamma   90.00
#
_symmetry.space_group_name_H-M   'P 1'
#
loop_
_entity.id
_entity.type
_entity.pdbx_description
1 polymer ?
#
loop_
_entity_poly.entity_id
_entity_poly.type
_entity_poly.pdbx_seq_one_letter_code
_entity_poly.pdbx_strand_id
1 'polypeptide(L)' 'MNRQLLESAGEGILRVDPSVNTTFANPAALAMTSHSLGAMLRCSQHPLLHPTRSDGQVYPRRRNA' A
#
# COMPACT_ATOMS: atom_id res chain seq x y z
N MET A 1 5.63 17.43 -7.40
CA MET A 1 4.35 16.71 -7.22
C MET A 1 3.49 17.51 -6.25
N ASN A 2 2.26 17.89 -6.61
CA ASN A 2 1.40 18.68 -5.73
C ASN A 2 0.65 17.73 -4.77
N ARG A 3 0.87 17.90 -3.45
CA ARG A 3 0.29 17.04 -2.42
C ARG A 3 -1.24 17.18 -2.34
N GLN A 4 -1.77 18.37 -2.59
CA GLN A 4 -3.21 18.64 -2.52
C GLN A 4 -4.01 17.83 -3.55
N LEU A 5 -3.45 17.65 -4.75
CA LEU A 5 -4.08 16.84 -5.80
C LEU A 5 -4.21 15.36 -5.40
N LEU A 6 -3.18 14.81 -4.75
CA LEU A 6 -3.19 13.42 -4.31
C LEU A 6 -4.11 13.18 -3.12
N GLU A 7 -4.19 14.17 -2.23
CA GLU A 7 -5.03 14.10 -1.02
C GLU A 7 -6.52 14.24 -1.33
N SER A 8 -6.89 14.95 -2.40
CA SER A 8 -8.29 15.14 -2.80
C SER A 8 -8.84 14.05 -3.72
N ALA A 9 -7.99 13.16 -4.26
CA ALA A 9 -8.43 12.07 -5.11
C ALA A 9 -9.32 11.08 -4.34
N GLY A 10 -10.45 10.69 -4.93
CA GLY A 10 -11.35 9.66 -4.37
C GLY A 10 -10.82 8.23 -4.53
N GLU A 11 -9.79 8.03 -5.34
CA GLU A 11 -9.12 6.76 -5.55
C GLU A 11 -8.00 6.55 -4.53
N GLY A 12 -7.80 5.31 -4.09
CA GLY A 12 -6.69 4.95 -3.21
C GLY A 12 -5.34 5.05 -3.93
N ILE A 13 -4.48 5.98 -3.50
CA ILE A 13 -3.16 6.21 -4.09
C ILE A 13 -2.07 5.87 -3.08
N LEU A 14 -1.15 4.99 -3.49
CA LEU A 14 0.05 4.61 -2.73
C LEU A 14 1.31 4.95 -3.52
N ARG A 15 2.34 5.43 -2.82
CA ARG A 15 3.71 5.53 -3.35
C ARG A 15 4.57 4.48 -2.69
N VAL A 16 5.38 3.78 -3.48
CA VAL A 16 6.38 2.83 -2.97
C VAL A 16 7.80 3.28 -3.27
N ASP A 17 8.75 2.86 -2.43
CA ASP A 17 10.19 2.97 -2.69
C ASP A 17 10.68 1.83 -3.63
N PRO A 18 11.96 1.83 -4.07
CA PRO A 18 12.50 0.75 -4.90
C PRO A 18 12.47 -0.64 -4.24
N SER A 19 12.34 -0.70 -2.91
CA SER A 19 12.18 -1.94 -2.13
C SER A 19 10.71 -2.34 -1.97
N VAL A 20 9.79 -1.66 -2.65
CA VAL A 20 8.34 -1.89 -2.64
C VAL A 20 7.70 -1.64 -1.26
N ASN A 21 8.30 -0.76 -0.47
CA ASN A 21 7.71 -0.32 0.79
C ASN A 21 6.92 0.97 0.59
N THR A 22 5.76 1.09 1.25
CA THR A 22 4.97 2.32 1.16
C THR A 22 5.68 3.50 1.81
N THR A 23 5.72 4.61 1.08
CA THR A 23 6.28 5.91 1.53
C THR A 23 5.20 6.99 1.63
N PHE A 24 4.02 6.76 1.03
CA PHE A 24 2.86 7.64 1.12
C PHE A 24 1.58 6.86 0.83
N ALA A 25 0.51 7.20 1.53
CA ALA A 25 -0.87 6.77 1.27
C ALA A 25 -1.80 7.98 1.41
N ASN A 26 -2.69 8.21 0.43
CA ASN A 26 -3.70 9.26 0.55
C ASN A 26 -4.85 8.84 1.46
N PRO A 27 -5.72 9.77 1.90
CA PRO A 27 -6.84 9.45 2.80
C PRO A 27 -7.78 8.37 2.24
N ALA A 28 -8.05 8.37 0.93
CA ALA A 28 -8.87 7.33 0.30
C ALA A 28 -8.26 5.93 0.45
N ALA A 29 -6.95 5.76 0.23
CA ALA A 29 -6.27 4.48 0.43
C ALA A 29 -6.35 4.00 1.88
N LEU A 30 -6.17 4.90 2.85
CA LEU A 30 -6.29 4.57 4.28
C LEU A 30 -7.71 4.11 4.62
N ALA A 31 -8.72 4.83 4.11
CA ALA A 31 -10.13 4.50 4.34
C ALA A 31 -10.51 3.16 3.70
N MET A 32 -10.14 2.93 2.45
CA MET A 32 -10.46 1.70 1.72
C MET A 32 -9.82 0.46 2.34
N THR A 33 -8.61 0.61 2.90
CA THR A 33 -7.85 -0.51 3.47
C THR A 33 -8.05 -0.67 4.97
N SER A 34 -8.74 0.28 5.62
CA SER A 34 -8.89 0.34 7.08
C SER A 34 -7.55 0.32 7.84
N HIS A 35 -6.47 0.80 7.23
CA HIS A 35 -5.16 0.91 7.84
C HIS A 35 -4.82 2.36 8.20
N SER A 36 -4.03 2.53 9.25
CA SER A 36 -3.41 3.82 9.55
C SER A 36 -2.18 4.03 8.66
N LEU A 37 -1.84 5.29 8.38
CA LEU A 37 -0.63 5.61 7.63
C LEU A 37 0.62 5.01 8.29
N GLY A 38 0.71 5.06 9.62
CA GLY A 38 1.82 4.48 10.37
C GLY A 38 1.96 2.97 10.18
N ALA A 39 0.85 2.23 10.05
CA ALA A 39 0.86 0.79 9.78
C ALA A 39 1.25 0.46 8.32
N MET A 40 0.99 1.37 7.38
CA MET A 40 1.34 1.16 5.97
C MET A 40 2.78 1.57 5.66
N LEU A 41 3.29 2.61 6.32
CA LEU A 41 4.62 3.15 6.05
C LEU A 41 5.71 2.10 6.28
N ARG A 42 6.65 2.02 5.33
CA ARG A 42 7.78 1.09 5.33
C ARG A 42 7.39 -0.40 5.31
N CYS A 43 6.13 -0.72 5.07
CA CYS A 43 5.64 -2.08 4.91
C CYS A 43 5.46 -2.44 3.44
N SER A 44 5.76 -3.69 3.10
CA SER A 44 5.44 -4.25 1.79
C SER A 44 3.92 -4.38 1.63
N GLN A 45 3.38 -3.91 0.52
CA GLN A 45 1.93 -3.80 0.32
C GLN A 45 1.24 -5.13 0.06
N HIS A 46 1.90 -6.05 -0.64
CA HIS A 46 1.33 -7.36 -0.96
C HIS A 46 0.90 -8.15 0.29
N PRO A 47 1.76 -8.39 1.30
CA PRO A 47 1.32 -9.10 2.50
C PRO A 47 0.34 -8.30 3.36
N LEU A 48 0.34 -6.97 3.28
CA LEU A 48 -0.56 -6.12 4.06
C LEU A 48 -2.00 -6.17 3.51
N LEU A 49 -2.16 -5.99 2.19
CA LEU A 49 -3.46 -5.85 1.55
C LEU A 49 -4.00 -7.16 0.97
N HIS A 50 -3.11 -8.10 0.65
CA HIS A 50 -3.44 -9.41 0.09
C HIS A 50 -2.68 -10.52 0.83
N PRO A 51 -3.00 -10.76 2.13
CA PRO A 51 -2.23 -11.67 2.98
C PRO A 51 -2.17 -13.09 2.42
N THR A 52 -3.24 -13.51 1.75
CA THR A 52 -3.38 -14.82 1.15
C THR A 52 -3.96 -14.71 -0.27
N ARG A 53 -3.63 -15.70 -1.08
CA ARG A 53 -4.30 -16.03 -2.33
C ARG A 53 -5.70 -16.56 -2.05
N SER A 54 -6.51 -16.68 -3.10
CA SER A 54 -7.83 -17.32 -3.02
C SER A 54 -7.78 -18.77 -2.54
N ASP A 55 -6.63 -19.45 -2.70
CA ASP A 55 -6.37 -20.81 -2.21
C ASP A 55 -5.85 -20.86 -0.75
N GLY A 56 -5.76 -19.71 -0.07
CA GLY A 56 -5.27 -19.59 1.30
C GLY A 56 -3.75 -19.53 1.44
N GLN A 57 -2.97 -19.72 0.37
CA GLN A 57 -1.52 -19.63 0.44
C GLN A 57 -1.03 -18.19 0.46
N VAL A 58 -0.02 -17.91 1.27
CA VAL A 58 0.64 -16.59 1.28
C VAL A 58 1.38 -16.39 -0.04
N TYR A 59 1.29 -15.19 -0.61
CA TYR A 59 2.08 -14.86 -1.80
C TYR A 59 3.59 -14.94 -1.47
N PRO A 60 4.40 -15.68 -2.26
CA PRO A 60 5.84 -15.68 -2.06
C PRO A 60 6.36 -14.26 -2.23
N ARG A 61 7.19 -13.80 -1.30
CA ARG A 61 7.84 -12.50 -1.36
C ARG A 61 8.71 -12.48 -2.62
N ARG A 62 8.18 -11.96 -3.74
CA ARG A 62 8.98 -11.80 -4.96
C ARG A 62 10.08 -10.79 -4.66
N ARG A 63 11.31 -11.30 -4.53
CA ARG A 63 12.51 -10.49 -4.66
C ARG A 63 12.64 -10.24 -6.16
N ASN A 64 12.27 -9.04 -6.62
CA ASN A 64 12.70 -8.61 -7.94
C ASN A 64 14.22 -8.44 -7.84
N ALA A 65 14.95 -9.30 -8.58
CA ALA A 65 16.39 -9.16 -8.78
C ALA A 65 16.67 -7.95 -9.66
#